data_AF-A0A350PDQ9-F1
#
_entry.id   AF-A0A350PDQ9-F1
#
_cell.length_a   1.000
_cell.length_b   1.000
_cell.length_c   1.000
_cell.angle_alpha   90.00
_cell.angle_beta   90.00
_cell.angle_gamma   90.00
#
_symmetry.space_group_name_H-M   'P 1'
#
loop_
_entity.id
_entity.type
_entity.pdbx_description
1 polymer ?
#
loop_
_entity_poly.entity_id
_entity_poly.type
_entity_poly.pdbx_seq_one_letter_code
_entity_poly.pdbx_strand_id
1 'polypeptide(L)'
;LKSKMINGRRITDANMIDVVTMVYGGLVNKKIVAKLQALGCNAIGLSGADMNLIQSKKRDPEPIDFGFVGDIEQVDATVLNSLLNEEITPVIAPLTHDGNGQLLNTNADNIAGFIASGLADH
;
A
#
# COMPACT_ATOMS: atom_id res chain seq x y z
N LEU A 1 5.69 4.24 -21.44
CA LEU A 1 4.95 5.16 -20.53
C LEU A 1 5.90 6.25 -20.05
N LYS A 2 5.65 7.52 -20.36
CA LYS A 2 6.45 8.64 -19.84
C LYS A 2 5.83 9.09 -18.51
N SER A 3 6.62 9.09 -17.45
CA SER A 3 6.23 9.58 -16.13
C SER A 3 6.06 11.10 -16.18
N LYS A 4 4.88 11.62 -15.85
CA LYS A 4 4.69 13.07 -15.62
C LYS A 4 5.06 13.40 -14.17
N MET A 5 5.85 14.45 -13.99
CA MET A 5 6.31 14.90 -12.68
C MET A 5 5.91 16.38 -12.50
N ILE A 6 5.37 16.72 -11.34
CA ILE A 6 5.15 18.12 -10.93
C ILE A 6 5.80 18.27 -9.55
N ASN A 7 6.69 19.26 -9.40
CA ASN A 7 7.41 19.55 -8.14
C ASN A 7 8.09 18.33 -7.50
N GLY A 8 8.74 17.48 -8.32
CA GLY A 8 9.44 16.29 -7.84
C GLY A 8 8.53 15.12 -7.44
N ARG A 9 7.20 15.25 -7.60
CA ARG A 9 6.22 14.19 -7.30
C ARG A 9 5.61 13.66 -8.60
N ARG A 10 5.36 12.34 -8.61
CA ARG A 10 4.80 11.61 -9.75
C ARG A 10 3.29 11.83 -9.83
N ILE A 11 2.78 12.24 -10.98
CA ILE A 11 1.34 12.24 -11.23
C ILE A 11 0.92 10.79 -11.48
N THR A 12 -0.10 10.33 -10.76
CA THR A 12 -0.69 9.00 -10.94
C THR A 12 -2.03 9.17 -11.63
N ASP A 13 -2.05 9.19 -12.96
CA ASP A 13 -3.32 9.16 -13.71
C ASP A 13 -3.96 7.76 -13.72
N ALA A 14 -5.14 7.62 -14.32
CA ALA A 14 -5.91 6.37 -14.31
C ALA A 14 -5.14 5.20 -14.94
N ASN A 15 -4.36 5.44 -15.98
CA ASN A 15 -3.52 4.40 -16.57
C ASN A 15 -2.34 4.06 -15.67
N MET A 16 -1.83 5.05 -14.94
CA MET A 16 -0.71 4.86 -14.03
C MET A 16 -1.10 4.06 -12.80
N ILE A 17 -2.31 4.19 -12.24
CA ILE A 17 -2.71 3.41 -11.06
C ILE A 17 -2.76 1.91 -11.36
N ASP A 18 -3.22 1.50 -12.55
CA ASP A 18 -3.19 0.09 -12.97
C ASP A 18 -1.76 -0.43 -13.08
N VAL A 19 -0.87 0.36 -13.68
CA VAL A 19 0.56 -0.02 -13.82
C VAL A 19 1.23 -0.11 -12.46
N VAL A 20 0.99 0.85 -11.58
CA VAL A 20 1.50 0.84 -10.20
C VAL A 20 0.95 -0.39 -9.46
N THR A 21 -0.31 -0.74 -9.64
CA THR A 21 -0.94 -1.93 -9.03
C THR A 21 -0.28 -3.21 -9.51
N MET A 22 -0.13 -3.39 -10.83
CA MET A 22 0.53 -4.55 -11.41
C MET A 22 2.00 -4.66 -10.97
N VAL A 23 2.74 -3.55 -10.92
CA VAL A 23 4.17 -3.55 -10.59
C VAL A 23 4.38 -3.74 -9.09
N TYR A 24 3.74 -2.97 -8.24
CA TYR A 24 3.97 -3.04 -6.79
C TYR A 24 3.24 -4.22 -6.16
N GLY A 25 1.94 -4.38 -6.38
CA GLY A 25 1.15 -5.47 -5.80
C GLY A 25 1.41 -6.83 -6.47
N GLY A 26 1.56 -6.84 -7.80
CA GLY A 26 1.77 -8.08 -8.56
C GLY A 26 3.23 -8.52 -8.64
N LEU A 27 4.12 -7.68 -9.18
CA LEU A 27 5.48 -8.11 -9.50
C LEU A 27 6.45 -8.01 -8.31
N VAL A 28 6.59 -6.82 -7.72
CA VAL A 28 7.59 -6.53 -6.69
C VAL A 28 7.23 -7.23 -5.39
N ASN A 29 6.00 -7.06 -4.91
CA ASN A 29 5.52 -7.68 -3.68
C ASN A 29 5.68 -9.21 -3.71
N LYS A 30 5.25 -9.86 -4.81
CA LYS A 30 5.35 -11.33 -4.93
C LYS A 30 6.79 -11.82 -5.10
N LYS A 31 7.69 -11.03 -5.71
CA LYS A 31 9.13 -11.35 -5.72
C LYS A 31 9.74 -11.34 -4.32
N ILE A 32 9.33 -10.41 -3.45
CA ILE A 32 9.81 -10.36 -2.06
C ILE A 32 9.27 -11.57 -1.29
N VAL A 33 7.96 -11.85 -1.39
CA VAL A 33 7.34 -13.03 -0.75
C VAL A 33 8.03 -14.32 -1.18
N ALA A 34 8.25 -14.54 -2.48
CA ALA A 34 8.93 -15.73 -2.97
C ALA A 34 10.34 -15.90 -2.41
N LYS A 35 11.08 -14.80 -2.21
CA LYS A 35 12.40 -14.83 -1.58
C LYS A 35 12.33 -15.16 -0.09
N LEU A 36 11.37 -14.62 0.64
CA LEU A 36 11.17 -14.96 2.06
C LEU A 36 10.80 -16.43 2.23
N GLN A 37 9.91 -16.95 1.38
CA GLN A 37 9.52 -18.36 1.39
C GLN A 37 10.72 -19.27 1.10
N ALA A 38 11.60 -18.90 0.16
CA ALA A 38 12.84 -19.64 -0.11
C ALA A 38 13.82 -19.66 1.08
N LEU A 39 13.67 -18.76 2.05
CA LEU A 39 14.46 -18.69 3.29
C LEU A 39 13.75 -19.35 4.48
N GLY A 40 12.62 -20.03 4.26
CA GLY A 40 11.81 -20.65 5.32
C GLY A 40 11.04 -19.64 6.17
N CYS A 41 10.94 -18.39 5.73
CA CYS A 41 10.11 -17.37 6.37
C CYS A 41 8.72 -17.40 5.73
N ASN A 42 7.73 -17.85 6.49
CA ASN A 42 6.35 -17.89 6.01
C ASN A 42 5.83 -16.45 5.87
N ALA A 43 5.62 -16.01 4.63
CA ALA A 43 5.25 -14.63 4.32
C ALA A 43 4.03 -14.55 3.42
N ILE A 44 3.20 -13.51 3.64
CA ILE A 44 2.03 -13.19 2.82
C ILE A 44 2.15 -11.78 2.24
N GLY A 45 1.89 -11.66 0.94
CA GLY A 45 1.95 -10.38 0.23
C GLY A 45 0.58 -9.72 0.15
N LEU A 46 0.44 -8.54 0.73
CA LEU A 46 -0.81 -7.78 0.86
C LEU A 46 -0.64 -6.36 0.31
N SER A 47 -1.76 -5.68 0.14
CA SER A 47 -1.95 -4.25 -0.06
C SER A 47 -2.92 -3.72 1.00
N GLY A 48 -3.13 -2.41 1.05
CA GLY A 48 -4.13 -1.80 1.92
C GLY A 48 -5.57 -2.21 1.59
N ALA A 49 -5.85 -2.68 0.39
CA ALA A 49 -7.18 -3.17 0.02
C ALA A 49 -7.48 -4.57 0.58
N ASP A 50 -6.45 -5.39 0.79
CA ASP A 50 -6.62 -6.74 1.32
C ASP A 50 -7.11 -6.65 2.78
N MET A 51 -8.24 -7.30 3.06
CA MET A 51 -8.89 -7.28 4.38
C MET A 51 -9.19 -5.87 4.93
N ASN A 52 -9.34 -4.87 4.05
CA ASN A 52 -9.58 -3.48 4.44
C ASN A 52 -8.47 -2.90 5.34
N LEU A 53 -7.22 -3.36 5.13
CA LEU A 53 -6.09 -3.07 5.99
C LEU A 53 -5.77 -1.57 6.10
N ILE A 54 -5.83 -0.82 4.99
CA ILE A 54 -5.53 0.61 4.97
C ILE A 54 -6.54 1.35 4.10
N GLN A 55 -7.41 2.12 4.75
CA GLN A 55 -8.29 3.06 4.09
C GLN A 55 -7.64 4.43 3.94
N SER A 56 -7.88 5.07 2.81
CA SER A 56 -7.35 6.38 2.47
C SER A 56 -8.36 7.16 1.66
N LYS A 57 -8.43 8.47 1.86
CA LYS A 57 -9.11 9.35 0.92
C LYS A 57 -8.19 9.70 -0.24
N LYS A 58 -8.76 9.98 -1.40
CA LYS A 58 -8.03 10.62 -2.49
C LYS A 58 -7.55 12.00 -2.02
N ARG A 59 -6.27 12.30 -2.20
CA ARG A 59 -5.66 13.58 -1.86
C ARG A 59 -6.36 14.72 -2.59
N ASP A 60 -6.52 15.84 -1.89
CA ASP A 60 -7.10 17.07 -2.45
C ASP A 60 -6.33 17.50 -3.71
N PRO A 61 -7.02 17.80 -4.83
CA PRO A 61 -6.38 18.27 -6.05
C PRO A 61 -5.78 19.68 -5.93
N GLU A 62 -6.03 20.42 -4.86
CA GLU A 62 -5.43 21.74 -4.66
C GLU A 62 -4.18 21.68 -3.75
N PRO A 63 -3.10 22.43 -4.10
CA PRO A 63 -2.92 23.27 -5.30
C PRO A 63 -2.50 22.48 -6.55
N ILE A 64 -2.24 21.17 -6.44
CA ILE A 64 -1.76 20.31 -7.53
C ILE A 64 -2.46 18.96 -7.50
N ASP A 65 -3.13 18.59 -8.59
CA ASP A 65 -3.76 17.29 -8.75
C ASP A 65 -2.70 16.21 -9.04
N PHE A 66 -2.43 15.38 -8.03
CA PHE A 66 -1.54 14.23 -8.16
C PHE A 66 -2.25 12.98 -8.71
N GLY A 67 -3.55 13.06 -8.99
CA GLY A 67 -4.37 11.98 -9.50
C GLY A 67 -4.76 10.99 -8.40
N PHE A 68 -4.59 9.69 -8.65
CA PHE A 68 -4.95 8.59 -7.75
C PHE A 68 -3.93 8.41 -6.62
N VAL A 69 -3.74 9.46 -5.82
CA VAL A 69 -2.86 9.46 -4.66
C VAL A 69 -3.70 9.50 -3.39
N GLY A 70 -3.35 8.68 -2.40
CA GLY A 70 -4.08 8.55 -1.15
C GLY A 70 -3.43 9.30 0.02
N ASP A 71 -4.27 9.82 0.90
CA ASP A 71 -3.93 10.23 2.27
C ASP A 71 -4.58 9.24 3.23
N ILE A 72 -3.76 8.58 4.05
CA ILE A 72 -4.20 7.53 4.98
C ILE A 72 -5.15 8.13 6.02
N GLU A 73 -6.30 7.49 6.21
CA GLU A 73 -7.28 7.87 7.24
C GLU A 73 -7.34 6.83 8.36
N GLN A 74 -7.20 5.54 8.03
CA GLN A 74 -7.29 4.46 8.99
C GLN A 74 -6.40 3.28 8.59
N VAL A 75 -5.84 2.62 9.60
CA VAL A 75 -5.18 1.31 9.49
C VAL A 75 -5.85 0.34 10.46
N ASP A 76 -6.23 -0.85 9.99
CA ASP A 76 -6.69 -1.93 10.86
C ASP A 76 -5.52 -2.85 11.24
N ALA A 77 -4.86 -2.53 12.36
CA ALA A 77 -3.72 -3.28 12.85
C ALA A 77 -4.09 -4.67 13.41
N THR A 78 -5.37 -4.94 13.68
CA THR A 78 -5.85 -6.21 14.24
C THR A 78 -5.51 -7.38 13.32
N VAL A 79 -5.68 -7.17 12.01
CA VAL A 79 -5.38 -8.17 10.98
C VAL A 79 -3.88 -8.48 10.96
N LEU A 80 -3.04 -7.45 11.00
CA LEU A 80 -1.58 -7.65 11.00
C LEU A 80 -1.12 -8.35 12.27
N ASN A 81 -1.67 -7.98 13.43
CA ASN A 81 -1.35 -8.63 14.69
C ASN A 81 -1.74 -10.12 14.66
N SER A 82 -2.90 -10.46 14.08
CA SER A 82 -3.34 -11.85 13.92
C SER A 82 -2.36 -12.66 13.05
N LEU A 83 -1.90 -12.11 11.93
CA LEU A 83 -0.90 -12.76 11.07
C LEU A 83 0.44 -12.95 11.80
N LEU A 84 0.90 -11.93 12.53
CA LEU A 84 2.14 -12.00 13.28
C LEU A 84 2.06 -13.05 14.40
N ASN A 85 0.92 -13.17 15.08
CA ASN A 85 0.67 -14.20 16.09
C ASN A 85 0.68 -15.62 15.53
N GLU A 86 0.35 -15.79 14.24
CA GLU A 86 0.46 -17.06 13.50
C GLU A 86 1.86 -17.27 12.87
N GLU A 87 2.85 -16.46 13.25
CA GLU A 87 4.21 -16.49 12.69
C GLU A 87 4.25 -16.24 11.16
N ILE A 88 3.26 -15.52 10.62
CA ILE A 88 3.18 -15.12 9.22
C ILE A 88 3.70 -13.69 9.07
N THR A 89 4.73 -13.51 8.25
CA THR A 89 5.34 -12.20 7.96
C THR A 89 4.56 -11.45 6.87
N PRO A 90 3.90 -10.32 7.17
CA PRO A 90 3.20 -9.53 6.17
C PRO A 90 4.19 -8.70 5.31
N VAL A 91 4.00 -8.72 3.99
CA VAL A 91 4.73 -7.86 3.04
C VAL A 91 3.72 -6.94 2.37
N ILE A 92 3.77 -5.64 2.70
CA ILE A 92 2.75 -4.67 2.29
C ILE A 92 3.20 -3.86 1.07
N ALA A 93 2.43 -3.91 -0.01
CA ALA A 93 2.60 -3.05 -1.18
C ALA A 93 2.02 -1.64 -0.89
N PRO A 94 2.62 -0.56 -1.43
CA PRO A 94 2.22 0.81 -1.16
C PRO A 94 0.96 1.26 -1.92
N LEU A 95 -0.11 0.49 -1.77
CA LEU A 95 -1.42 0.69 -2.38
C LEU A 95 -2.46 0.68 -1.27
N THR A 96 -3.37 1.64 -1.28
CA THR A 96 -4.50 1.73 -0.33
C THR A 96 -5.81 1.82 -1.10
N HIS A 97 -6.95 1.93 -0.41
CA HIS A 97 -8.24 2.08 -1.08
C HIS A 97 -9.15 3.08 -0.36
N ASP A 98 -10.16 3.58 -1.08
CA ASP A 98 -11.08 4.62 -0.61
C ASP A 98 -12.38 4.11 0.03
N GLY A 99 -12.49 2.80 0.26
CA GLY A 99 -13.72 2.16 0.71
C GLY A 99 -14.82 2.01 -0.35
N ASN A 100 -14.69 2.64 -1.52
CA ASN A 100 -15.65 2.59 -2.63
C ASN A 100 -15.15 1.77 -3.83
N GLY A 101 -14.03 1.05 -3.65
CA GLY A 101 -13.44 0.19 -4.67
C GLY A 101 -12.37 0.86 -5.53
N GLN A 102 -11.97 2.10 -5.24
CA GLN A 102 -10.87 2.77 -5.92
C GLN A 102 -9.55 2.52 -5.18
N LEU A 103 -8.54 2.02 -5.91
CA LEU A 103 -7.17 1.94 -5.43
C LEU A 103 -6.47 3.30 -5.50
N LEU A 104 -5.59 3.55 -4.53
CA LEU A 104 -4.82 4.77 -4.43
C LEU A 104 -3.34 4.43 -4.23
N ASN A 105 -2.47 5.16 -4.91
CA ASN A 105 -1.03 5.10 -4.69
C ASN A 105 -0.66 5.96 -3.49
N THR A 106 0.01 5.38 -2.49
CA THR A 106 0.33 6.06 -1.25
C THR A 106 1.82 5.93 -0.98
N ASN A 107 2.43 6.94 -0.34
CA ASN A 107 3.85 6.88 -0.03
C ASN A 107 4.15 5.71 0.94
N ALA A 108 5.19 4.91 0.63
CA ALA A 108 5.54 3.72 1.39
C ALA A 108 6.02 4.03 2.82
N ASP A 109 6.77 5.13 3.01
CA ASP A 109 7.25 5.57 4.33
C ASP A 109 6.06 5.97 5.21
N ASN A 110 5.07 6.66 4.63
CA ASN A 110 3.82 6.96 5.33
C ASN A 110 3.10 5.68 5.76
N ILE A 111 2.92 4.71 4.86
CA ILE A 111 2.29 3.43 5.20
C ILE A 111 3.03 2.74 6.34
N ALA A 112 4.36 2.66 6.28
CA ALA A 112 5.17 2.06 7.33
C ALA A 112 4.98 2.77 8.68
N GLY A 113 4.97 4.11 8.68
CA GLY A 113 4.75 4.91 9.89
C GLY A 113 3.36 4.69 10.51
N PHE A 114 2.31 4.67 9.68
CA PHE A 114 0.94 4.44 10.15
C PHE A 114 0.72 3.00 10.64
N ILE A 115 1.27 1.99 9.96
CA ILE A 115 1.24 0.60 10.42
C ILE A 115 1.97 0.47 11.77
N ALA A 116 3.16 1.05 11.89
CA ALA A 116 3.92 1.01 13.13
C ALA A 116 3.15 1.67 14.28
N SER A 117 2.50 2.81 14.03
CA SER A 117 1.64 3.47 15.00
C SER A 117 0.45 2.60 15.39
N GLY A 118 -0.24 1.97 14.43
CA GLY A 118 -1.41 1.14 14.72
C GLY A 118 -1.05 -0.15 15.48
N LEU A 119 0.13 -0.72 15.23
CA LEU A 119 0.63 -1.88 15.97
C LEU A 119 1.12 -1.54 17.39
N ALA A 120 1.47 -0.29 17.67
CA ALA A 120 1.95 0.12 18.99
C ALA A 120 0.84 0.15 20.06
N ASP A 121 -0.42 0.17 19.64
CA ASP A 121 -1.59 0.15 20.53
C ASP A 121 -2.00 -1.28 20.96
N HIS A 122 -1.26 -2.31 20.53
CA HIS A 122 -1.50 -3.73 20.79
C HIS A 122 -0.36 -4.40 21.55
#